data_AF-A0A376BV85-F1
#
_entry.id   AF-A0A376BV85-F1
#
_cell.length_a   1.000
_cell.length_b   1.000
_cell.length_c   1.000
_cell.angle_alpha   90.00
_cell.angle_beta   90.00
_cell.angle_gamma   90.00
#
_symmetry.space_group_name_H-M   'P 1'
#
loop_
_entity.id
_entity.type
_entity.pdbx_description
1 polymer ?
#
loop_
_entity_poly.entity_id
_entity_poly.type
_entity_poly.pdbx_seq_one_letter_code
_entity_poly.pdbx_strand_id
1 'polypeptide(L)'
;MILQSIHYRAKKHEAHLSHNALKNQQNTRFLALRHTGHYDDFMQKIRALLTDWQQDYYLPKSAPFVKHHYEYCVFDNQLTWDDGWAQPTHNSLNILDIYQEQYPDLSEYSLLQLCAQEAFLRRAAQLPQYPMMLKGSHLTRQYFANPAERVPQDLDFVLLGQYDSEKEVEAQLSAWAQAVSTQPCDDGVLFTAFAENAFWRNVDYAMSDDFPTTNTDLTCQINGQYVDLEMDISFNLPIPLPPEPVRVATAWDTFTFERAVPLPLQIAWKLHQTLTRPRFKDLYDLGFLMQSISHDEQITQTFAALIDECEHDNIQRERIAHLFNGQIAALFQPLDKEQYWETFIHQYGMPSQVQSWAQLFEWYEHHRMGAGFSLAAFQAA
;
A
#
# COMPACT_ATOMS: atom_id res chain seq x y z
N MET A 1 7.84 17.63 19.54
CA MET A 1 8.01 17.18 20.94
C MET A 1 6.90 17.70 21.86
N ILE A 2 6.86 18.98 22.28
CA ILE A 2 5.88 19.48 23.28
C ILE A 2 4.42 19.32 22.81
N LEU A 3 4.09 19.71 21.58
CA LEU A 3 2.72 19.61 21.05
C LEU A 3 2.25 18.14 20.93
N GLN A 4 3.15 17.22 20.59
CA GLN A 4 2.86 15.78 20.52
C GLN A 4 2.60 15.21 21.91
N SER A 5 3.37 15.60 22.93
CA SER A 5 3.13 15.19 24.32
C SER A 5 1.79 15.71 24.84
N ILE A 6 1.41 16.94 24.47
CA ILE A 6 0.09 17.51 24.79
C ILE A 6 -1.02 16.71 24.11
N HIS A 7 -0.85 16.41 22.82
CA HIS A 7 -1.85 15.68 22.03
C HIS A 7 -2.06 14.25 22.55
N TYR A 8 -0.97 13.55 22.90
CA TYR A 8 -1.04 12.22 23.51
C TYR A 8 -1.85 12.21 24.80
N ARG A 9 -1.60 13.17 25.71
CA ARG A 9 -2.34 13.28 26.97
C ARG A 9 -3.78 13.70 26.77
N ALA A 10 -4.04 14.61 25.83
CA ALA A 10 -5.40 14.97 25.46
C ALA A 10 -6.19 13.71 25.07
N LYS A 11 -5.63 12.89 24.16
CA LYS A 11 -6.24 11.63 23.71
C LYS A 11 -6.47 10.64 24.86
N LYS A 12 -5.50 10.48 25.76
CA LYS A 12 -5.60 9.59 26.94
C LYS A 12 -6.81 9.89 27.84
N HIS A 13 -7.22 11.15 27.94
CA HIS A 13 -8.34 11.59 28.79
C HIS A 13 -9.59 11.96 27.99
N GLU A 14 -9.69 11.51 26.72
CA GLU A 14 -10.80 11.84 25.82
C GLU A 14 -11.03 13.36 25.68
N ALA A 15 -9.94 14.13 25.77
CA ALA A 15 -9.93 15.56 25.57
C ALA A 15 -9.40 15.90 24.16
N HIS A 16 -9.87 17.02 23.62
CA HIS A 16 -9.51 17.49 22.29
C HIS A 16 -8.60 18.73 22.37
N LEU A 17 -7.43 18.66 21.74
CA LEU A 17 -6.53 19.81 21.58
C LEU A 17 -6.89 20.56 20.30
N SER A 18 -7.09 21.87 20.38
CA SER A 18 -7.38 22.69 19.20
C SER A 18 -6.26 22.62 18.18
N HIS A 19 -6.61 22.42 16.91
CA HIS A 19 -5.66 22.43 15.79
C HIS A 19 -5.00 23.80 15.64
N ASN A 20 -5.82 24.86 15.76
CA ASN A 20 -5.38 26.24 15.61
C ASN A 20 -4.96 26.85 16.96
N ALA A 21 -4.02 27.79 16.86
CA ALA A 21 -3.70 28.71 17.94
C ALA A 21 -4.89 29.64 18.22
N LEU A 22 -4.99 30.15 19.46
CA LEU A 22 -5.91 31.25 19.73
C LEU A 22 -5.54 32.45 18.84
N LYS A 23 -6.56 33.14 18.29
CA LYS A 23 -6.36 34.35 17.49
C LYS A 23 -5.45 35.33 18.24
N ASN A 24 -4.37 35.75 17.60
CA ASN A 24 -3.32 36.63 18.16
C ASN A 24 -2.49 36.04 19.32
N GLN A 25 -2.54 34.72 19.56
CA GLN A 25 -1.67 34.03 20.53
C GLN A 25 -1.16 32.72 19.95
N GLN A 26 -0.11 32.80 19.13
CA GLN A 26 0.44 31.66 18.35
C GLN A 26 0.89 30.46 19.20
N ASN A 27 1.17 30.67 20.49
CA ASN A 27 1.62 29.63 21.42
C ASN A 27 0.55 29.16 22.41
N THR A 28 -0.69 29.64 22.27
CA THR A 28 -1.81 29.23 23.11
C THR A 28 -2.72 28.29 22.32
N ARG A 29 -3.20 27.23 22.97
CA ARG A 29 -4.15 26.25 22.42
C ARG A 29 -5.29 26.02 23.41
N PHE A 30 -6.42 25.53 22.93
CA PHE A 30 -7.51 25.05 23.78
C PHE A 30 -7.42 23.56 23.97
N LEU A 31 -7.70 23.11 25.19
CA LEU A 31 -7.95 21.72 25.50
C LEU A 31 -9.39 21.60 25.97
N ALA A 32 -10.22 20.89 25.22
CA ALA A 32 -11.64 20.74 25.50
C ALA A 32 -11.92 19.30 25.95
N LEU A 33 -12.44 19.14 27.16
CA LEU A 33 -12.94 17.87 27.68
C LEU A 33 -14.45 17.97 27.82
N ARG A 34 -15.19 17.04 27.23
CA ARG A 34 -16.65 16.95 27.33
C ARG A 34 -17.05 15.61 27.94
N HIS A 35 -18.06 15.60 28.79
CA HIS A 35 -18.57 14.38 29.41
C HIS A 35 -20.09 14.47 29.57
N THR A 36 -20.78 13.40 29.20
CA THR A 36 -22.20 13.19 29.47
C THR A 36 -22.35 12.25 30.65
N GLY A 37 -23.02 12.68 31.72
CA GLY A 37 -23.16 11.87 32.92
C GLY A 37 -23.32 12.72 34.18
N HIS A 38 -23.01 12.12 35.33
CA HIS A 38 -23.06 12.82 36.60
C HIS A 38 -21.92 13.82 36.72
N TYR A 39 -22.20 14.93 37.40
CA TYR A 39 -21.21 15.97 37.71
C TYR A 39 -19.93 15.39 38.35
N ASP A 40 -20.07 14.41 39.25
CA ASP A 40 -18.93 13.83 39.95
C ASP A 40 -17.97 13.09 39.01
N ASP A 41 -18.50 12.39 38.00
CA ASP A 41 -17.73 11.69 36.97
C ASP A 41 -16.97 12.68 36.08
N PHE A 42 -17.64 13.76 35.67
CA PHE A 42 -17.01 14.86 34.92
C PHE A 42 -15.87 15.49 35.72
N MET A 43 -16.10 15.79 36.99
CA MET A 43 -15.08 16.38 37.86
C MET A 43 -13.94 15.40 38.16
N GLN A 44 -14.19 14.08 38.15
CA GLN A 44 -13.14 13.08 38.25
C GLN A 44 -12.27 13.06 36.99
N LYS A 45 -12.88 13.14 35.79
CA LYS A 45 -12.14 13.23 34.52
C LYS A 45 -11.27 14.49 34.45
N ILE A 46 -11.79 15.65 34.83
CA ILE A 46 -11.00 16.89 34.90
C ILE A 46 -9.80 16.72 35.84
N ARG A 47 -10.02 16.17 37.05
CA ARG A 47 -8.95 15.96 38.03
C ARG A 47 -7.89 14.99 37.52
N ALA A 48 -8.29 13.91 36.83
CA ALA A 48 -7.37 12.96 36.22
C ALA A 48 -6.49 13.62 35.16
N LEU A 49 -7.09 14.41 34.25
CA LEU A 49 -6.37 15.15 33.22
C LEU A 49 -5.36 16.15 33.82
N LEU A 50 -5.79 16.95 34.80
CA LEU A 50 -4.92 17.92 35.45
C LEU A 50 -3.77 17.26 36.23
N THR A 51 -4.06 16.15 36.92
CA THR A 51 -3.05 15.39 37.66
C THR A 51 -2.00 14.82 36.72
N ASP A 52 -2.43 14.19 35.63
CA ASP A 52 -1.54 13.60 34.63
C ASP A 52 -0.70 14.67 33.93
N TRP A 53 -1.23 15.88 33.75
CA TRP A 53 -0.49 17.04 33.24
C TRP A 53 0.57 17.55 34.22
N GLN A 54 0.25 17.60 35.52
CA GLN A 54 1.14 18.10 36.57
C GLN A 54 2.25 17.11 36.93
N GLN A 55 2.00 15.81 36.80
CA GLN A 55 2.99 14.77 37.09
C GLN A 55 4.07 14.63 35.99
N ASP A 56 3.86 15.23 34.83
CA ASP A 56 4.87 15.31 33.79
C ASP A 56 6.00 16.27 34.22
N TYR A 57 7.26 15.83 34.12
CA TYR A 57 8.40 16.65 34.53
C TYR A 57 8.62 17.88 33.60
N TYR A 58 8.19 17.78 32.34
CA TYR A 58 8.49 18.74 31.27
C TYR A 58 7.29 19.64 30.93
N LEU A 59 6.06 19.11 30.92
CA LEU A 59 4.87 19.87 30.47
C LEU A 59 4.50 21.08 31.35
N PRO A 60 4.53 21.02 32.70
CA PRO A 60 4.19 22.17 33.54
C PRO A 60 5.12 23.38 33.32
N LYS A 61 6.37 23.13 32.87
CA LYS A 61 7.36 24.17 32.57
C LYS A 61 7.28 24.68 31.13
N SER A 62 6.95 23.80 30.19
CA SER A 62 6.99 24.08 28.74
C SER A 62 5.63 24.41 28.12
N ALA A 63 4.54 23.99 28.76
CA ALA A 63 3.16 24.20 28.35
C ALA A 63 2.24 24.30 29.60
N PRO A 64 2.35 25.39 30.38
CA PRO A 64 1.52 25.56 31.57
C PRO A 64 0.05 25.76 31.22
N PHE A 65 -0.85 25.24 32.06
CA PHE A 65 -2.27 25.63 31.99
C PHE A 65 -2.41 27.11 32.35
N VAL A 66 -2.71 27.94 31.36
CA VAL A 66 -2.89 29.39 31.55
C VAL A 66 -4.20 29.68 32.28
N LYS A 67 -5.27 28.95 31.92
CA LYS A 67 -6.61 29.07 32.49
C LYS A 67 -7.39 27.80 32.19
N HIS A 68 -8.30 27.41 33.08
CA HIS A 68 -9.38 26.48 32.76
C HIS A 68 -10.73 27.10 33.11
N HIS A 69 -11.79 26.62 32.48
CA HIS A 69 -13.17 26.92 32.78
C HIS A 69 -13.98 25.65 32.51
N TYR A 70 -15.05 25.44 33.26
CA TYR A 70 -15.97 24.35 33.00
C TYR A 70 -17.39 24.86 33.17
N GLU A 71 -18.28 24.30 32.37
CA GLU A 71 -19.70 24.58 32.40
C GLU A 71 -20.41 23.25 32.59
N TYR A 72 -21.39 23.21 33.50
CA TYR A 72 -22.21 22.04 33.76
C TYR A 72 -23.66 22.36 33.42
N CYS A 73 -24.15 21.79 32.33
CA CYS A 73 -25.52 21.99 31.88
C CYS A 73 -26.43 20.96 32.56
N VAL A 74 -27.31 21.44 33.45
CA VAL A 74 -28.29 20.61 34.18
C VAL A 74 -29.51 20.27 33.32
N PHE A 75 -29.87 21.18 32.41
CA PHE A 75 -31.01 21.05 31.51
C PHE A 75 -30.52 21.38 30.09
N ASP A 76 -30.31 20.35 29.28
CA ASP A 76 -29.98 20.51 27.87
C ASP A 76 -31.12 19.94 27.03
N ASN A 77 -31.77 20.82 26.27
CA ASN A 77 -32.89 20.47 25.39
C ASN A 77 -32.41 20.27 23.94
N GLN A 78 -31.11 20.47 23.68
CA GLN A 78 -30.45 20.19 22.41
C GLN A 78 -29.66 18.88 22.52
N LEU A 79 -30.37 17.75 22.38
CA LEU A 79 -29.75 16.42 22.32
C LEU A 79 -28.87 16.24 21.07
N THR A 80 -29.02 17.13 20.09
CA THR A 80 -28.21 17.21 18.87
C THR A 80 -27.19 18.33 19.05
N TRP A 81 -25.93 17.90 19.11
CA TRP A 81 -24.74 18.73 19.16
C TRP A 81 -24.77 19.85 18.10
N ASP A 82 -24.34 21.06 18.47
CA ASP A 82 -24.05 22.13 17.50
C ASP A 82 -23.24 21.57 16.32
N ASP A 83 -23.85 21.58 15.13
CA ASP A 83 -23.33 21.01 13.89
C ASP A 83 -22.00 21.62 13.41
N GLY A 84 -21.49 22.64 14.11
CA GLY A 84 -20.21 23.30 13.81
C GLY A 84 -19.06 22.97 14.75
N TRP A 85 -19.29 22.31 15.89
CA TRP A 85 -18.24 22.08 16.91
C TRP A 85 -18.08 20.61 17.33
N ALA A 86 -19.06 19.76 17.05
CA ALA A 86 -19.07 18.39 17.57
C ALA A 86 -19.80 17.35 16.70
N GLN A 87 -20.05 17.66 15.42
CA GLN A 87 -20.06 16.56 14.46
C GLN A 87 -18.63 16.03 14.43
N PRO A 88 -18.38 14.73 14.65
CA PRO A 88 -17.21 14.14 14.05
C PRO A 88 -17.38 14.42 12.56
N THR A 89 -16.64 15.43 12.06
CA THR A 89 -16.20 15.40 10.68
C THR A 89 -15.78 13.96 10.42
N HIS A 90 -15.96 13.43 9.22
CA HIS A 90 -15.57 12.07 8.83
C HIS A 90 -14.10 11.65 9.19
N ASN A 91 -13.33 12.47 9.90
CA ASN A 91 -11.95 12.33 10.37
C ASN A 91 -11.80 11.89 11.86
N SER A 92 -12.77 11.19 12.45
CA SER A 92 -12.52 10.43 13.71
C SER A 92 -12.82 8.95 13.61
N LEU A 93 -12.90 8.40 12.39
CA LEU A 93 -12.76 6.97 12.20
C LEU A 93 -11.29 6.63 12.43
N ASN A 94 -11.04 5.68 13.33
CA ASN A 94 -9.76 5.00 13.34
C ASN A 94 -9.53 4.47 11.93
N ILE A 95 -8.39 4.78 11.30
CA ILE A 95 -8.10 4.34 9.93
C ILE A 95 -8.29 2.82 9.79
N LEU A 96 -7.99 2.04 10.84
CA LEU A 96 -8.20 0.59 10.84
C LEU A 96 -9.67 0.18 10.77
N ASP A 97 -10.62 0.99 11.28
CA ASP A 97 -12.05 0.68 11.18
C ASP A 97 -12.51 0.75 9.72
N ILE A 98 -11.99 1.70 8.95
CA ILE A 98 -12.29 1.85 7.51
C ILE A 98 -11.76 0.65 6.73
N TYR A 99 -10.54 0.21 7.02
CA TYR A 99 -9.97 -0.97 6.38
C TYR A 99 -10.71 -2.24 6.83
N GLN A 100 -11.09 -2.34 8.10
CA GLN A 100 -11.85 -3.49 8.62
C GLN A 100 -13.24 -3.59 7.97
N GLU A 101 -13.89 -2.46 7.67
CA GLU A 101 -15.17 -2.44 6.95
C GLU A 101 -15.04 -2.94 5.51
N GLN A 102 -13.99 -2.53 4.80
CA GLN A 102 -13.74 -2.99 3.42
C GLN A 102 -13.21 -4.43 3.34
N TYR A 103 -12.43 -4.85 4.34
CA TYR A 103 -11.76 -6.15 4.39
C TYR A 103 -12.12 -6.90 5.68
N PRO A 104 -13.39 -7.33 5.85
CA PRO A 104 -13.89 -7.93 7.09
C PRO A 104 -13.17 -9.22 7.49
N ASP A 105 -12.61 -9.94 6.51
CA ASP A 105 -12.00 -11.26 6.71
C ASP A 105 -10.47 -11.21 6.91
N LEU A 106 -9.86 -10.01 6.80
CA LEU A 106 -8.42 -9.88 7.03
C LEU A 106 -8.10 -9.88 8.52
N SER A 107 -6.98 -10.50 8.87
CA SER A 107 -6.43 -10.44 10.23
C SER A 107 -6.01 -8.99 10.56
N GLU A 108 -6.02 -8.64 11.85
CA GLU A 108 -5.54 -7.33 12.32
C GLU A 108 -4.11 -7.02 11.80
N TYR A 109 -3.23 -8.03 11.79
CA TYR A 109 -1.88 -7.90 11.25
C TYR A 109 -1.88 -7.55 9.74
N SER A 110 -2.70 -8.22 8.95
CA SER A 110 -2.80 -7.95 7.51
C SER A 110 -3.44 -6.60 7.21
N LEU A 111 -4.42 -6.16 8.03
CA LEU A 111 -5.01 -4.82 7.94
C LEU A 111 -3.99 -3.73 8.24
N LEU A 112 -3.17 -3.92 9.29
CA LEU A 112 -2.08 -3.01 9.64
C LEU A 112 -1.06 -2.90 8.50
N GLN A 113 -0.63 -4.02 7.93
CA GLN A 113 0.29 -4.03 6.79
C GLN A 113 -0.31 -3.32 5.59
N LEU A 114 -1.54 -3.65 5.20
CA LEU A 114 -2.20 -3.03 4.05
C LEU A 114 -2.34 -1.50 4.23
N CYS A 115 -2.76 -1.07 5.42
CA CYS A 115 -2.87 0.34 5.77
C CYS A 115 -1.53 1.07 5.69
N ALA A 116 -0.48 0.46 6.26
CA ALA A 116 0.87 1.00 6.21
C ALA A 116 1.40 1.08 4.76
N GLN A 117 1.19 0.06 3.92
CA GLN A 117 1.59 0.06 2.51
C GLN A 117 0.90 1.17 1.73
N GLU A 118 -0.43 1.29 1.84
CA GLU A 118 -1.21 2.33 1.16
C GLU A 118 -0.85 3.74 1.65
N ALA A 119 -0.51 3.89 2.93
CA ALA A 119 0.02 5.14 3.48
C ALA A 119 1.41 5.52 2.95
N PHE A 120 2.27 4.53 2.70
CA PHE A 120 3.54 4.76 2.02
C PHE A 120 3.32 5.20 0.57
N LEU A 121 2.46 4.50 -0.17
CA LEU A 121 2.12 4.82 -1.57
C LEU A 121 1.58 6.24 -1.73
N ARG A 122 0.68 6.67 -0.83
CA ARG A 122 0.12 8.02 -0.82
C ARG A 122 1.18 9.11 -0.65
N ARG A 123 2.17 8.87 0.20
CA ARG A 123 3.31 9.79 0.40
C ARG A 123 4.26 9.77 -0.80
N ALA A 124 4.55 8.60 -1.35
CA ALA A 124 5.37 8.45 -2.54
C ALA A 124 4.77 9.15 -3.77
N ALA A 125 3.44 9.08 -3.94
CA ALA A 125 2.72 9.78 -5.01
C ALA A 125 2.85 11.31 -4.93
N GLN A 126 3.07 11.88 -3.74
CA GLN A 126 3.26 13.32 -3.55
C GLN A 126 4.69 13.81 -3.91
N LEU A 127 5.58 12.89 -4.29
CA LEU A 127 6.98 13.18 -4.56
C LEU A 127 7.37 12.84 -6.02
N PRO A 128 6.71 13.43 -7.04
CA PRO A 128 6.91 13.09 -8.44
C PRO A 128 8.30 13.45 -8.99
N GLN A 129 9.10 14.20 -8.24
CA GLN A 129 10.49 14.52 -8.58
C GLN A 129 11.44 13.31 -8.52
N TYR A 130 11.12 12.27 -7.73
CA TYR A 130 11.93 11.06 -7.69
C TYR A 130 11.51 10.10 -8.81
N PRO A 131 12.44 9.53 -9.58
CA PRO A 131 12.13 8.76 -10.80
C PRO A 131 11.62 7.33 -10.48
N MET A 132 10.71 7.19 -9.53
CA MET A 132 10.10 5.91 -9.17
C MET A 132 8.90 5.62 -10.05
N MET A 133 8.75 4.35 -10.43
CA MET A 133 7.60 3.80 -11.12
C MET A 133 6.97 2.69 -10.28
N LEU A 134 5.67 2.80 -10.02
CA LEU A 134 4.91 1.80 -9.27
C LEU A 134 4.73 0.53 -10.11
N LYS A 135 5.01 -0.64 -9.52
CA LYS A 135 4.72 -1.95 -10.12
C LYS A 135 3.98 -2.85 -9.12
N GLY A 136 3.80 -4.12 -9.47
CA GLY A 136 3.43 -5.15 -8.51
C GLY A 136 1.97 -5.17 -8.09
N SER A 137 1.73 -5.70 -6.89
CA SER A 137 0.40 -6.14 -6.47
C SER A 137 -0.58 -4.99 -6.19
N HIS A 138 -0.13 -3.85 -5.67
CA HIS A 138 -0.95 -2.66 -5.46
C HIS A 138 -1.49 -2.05 -6.75
N LEU A 139 -0.68 -2.08 -7.82
CA LEU A 139 -1.09 -1.66 -9.16
C LEU A 139 -2.05 -2.67 -9.78
N THR A 140 -1.73 -3.96 -9.69
CA THR A 140 -2.54 -5.05 -10.23
C THR A 140 -3.96 -5.05 -9.66
N ARG A 141 -4.11 -4.78 -8.35
CA ARG A 141 -5.42 -4.70 -7.68
C ARG A 141 -6.36 -3.66 -8.31
N GLN A 142 -5.86 -2.61 -8.95
CA GLN A 142 -6.69 -1.55 -9.52
C GLN A 142 -7.56 -2.04 -10.70
N TYR A 143 -7.30 -3.23 -11.23
CA TYR A 143 -8.10 -3.88 -12.27
C TYR A 143 -9.20 -4.81 -11.72
N PHE A 144 -9.30 -4.96 -10.40
CA PHE A 144 -10.33 -5.77 -9.75
C PHE A 144 -11.52 -4.89 -9.38
N ALA A 145 -12.73 -5.31 -9.75
CA ALA A 145 -13.95 -4.61 -9.38
C ALA A 145 -14.18 -4.60 -7.86
N ASN A 146 -13.80 -5.70 -7.19
CA ASN A 146 -13.77 -5.80 -5.74
C ASN A 146 -12.31 -5.89 -5.25
N PRO A 147 -11.76 -4.84 -4.61
CA PRO A 147 -10.39 -4.84 -4.11
C PRO A 147 -10.05 -5.97 -3.13
N ALA A 148 -11.04 -6.50 -2.41
CA ALA A 148 -10.86 -7.62 -1.48
C ALA A 148 -10.52 -8.94 -2.18
N GLU A 149 -10.77 -9.07 -3.49
CA GLU A 149 -10.38 -10.25 -4.28
C GLU A 149 -8.88 -10.30 -4.57
N ARG A 150 -8.15 -9.21 -4.33
CA ARG A 150 -6.71 -9.15 -4.53
C ARG A 150 -6.03 -8.24 -3.51
N VAL A 151 -5.84 -8.76 -2.30
CA VAL A 151 -5.09 -8.07 -1.24
C VAL A 151 -3.59 -8.02 -1.61
N PRO A 152 -2.98 -6.83 -1.72
CA PRO A 152 -1.54 -6.68 -1.95
C PRO A 152 -0.71 -7.24 -0.79
N GLN A 153 0.55 -7.60 -1.04
CA GLN A 153 1.41 -8.22 -0.02
C GLN A 153 2.68 -7.42 0.26
N ASP A 154 3.17 -6.72 -0.75
CA ASP A 154 4.49 -6.10 -0.84
C ASP A 154 4.41 -4.69 -1.45
N LEU A 155 5.44 -3.89 -1.21
CA LEU A 155 5.67 -2.64 -1.94
C LEU A 155 6.69 -2.90 -3.04
N ASP A 156 6.27 -2.74 -4.29
CA ASP A 156 7.14 -2.97 -5.44
C ASP A 156 7.32 -1.69 -6.28
N PHE A 157 8.57 -1.36 -6.59
CA PHE A 157 8.91 -0.24 -7.46
C PHE A 157 9.97 -0.58 -8.50
N VAL A 158 10.06 0.29 -9.50
CA VAL A 158 11.21 0.40 -10.40
C VAL A 158 11.84 1.79 -10.21
N LEU A 159 13.14 1.84 -10.01
CA LEU A 159 13.91 3.08 -10.14
C LEU A 159 14.22 3.29 -11.63
N LEU A 160 13.60 4.30 -12.24
CA LEU A 160 13.84 4.65 -13.63
C LEU A 160 15.20 5.33 -13.81
N GLY A 161 15.84 5.03 -14.93
CA GLY A 161 17.17 5.54 -15.28
C GLY A 161 18.15 4.41 -15.54
N GLN A 162 19.36 4.80 -15.93
CA GLN A 162 20.51 3.91 -16.07
C GLN A 162 21.59 4.49 -15.17
N TYR A 163 22.07 3.68 -14.23
CA TYR A 163 23.02 4.07 -13.20
C TYR A 163 24.27 3.21 -13.31
N ASP A 164 25.43 3.87 -13.30
CA ASP A 164 26.72 3.22 -13.54
C ASP A 164 27.27 2.51 -12.28
N SER A 165 26.67 2.75 -11.10
CA SER A 165 27.13 2.15 -9.85
C SER A 165 26.01 1.90 -8.84
N GLU A 166 26.12 0.81 -8.08
CA GLU A 166 25.22 0.50 -6.96
C GLU A 166 25.19 1.62 -5.91
N LYS A 167 26.30 2.33 -5.71
CA LYS A 167 26.37 3.47 -4.78
C LYS A 167 25.47 4.63 -5.22
N GLU A 168 25.36 4.87 -6.51
CA GLU A 168 24.47 5.91 -7.05
C GLU A 168 23.01 5.50 -6.86
N VAL A 169 22.70 4.24 -7.12
CA VAL A 169 21.38 3.64 -6.86
C VAL A 169 21.03 3.79 -5.37
N GLU A 170 21.89 3.31 -4.47
CA GLU A 170 21.71 3.41 -3.01
C GLU A 170 21.44 4.85 -2.57
N ALA A 171 22.16 5.83 -3.11
CA ALA A 171 21.96 7.24 -2.80
C ALA A 171 20.59 7.76 -3.25
N GLN A 172 20.14 7.40 -4.46
CA GLN A 172 18.82 7.77 -4.98
C GLN A 172 17.70 7.13 -4.14
N LEU A 173 17.82 5.84 -3.89
CA LEU A 173 16.83 5.08 -3.13
C LEU A 173 16.74 5.56 -1.69
N SER A 174 17.87 5.80 -1.03
CA SER A 174 17.91 6.33 0.34
C SER A 174 17.31 7.74 0.44
N ALA A 175 17.60 8.61 -0.53
CA ALA A 175 17.02 9.95 -0.57
C ALA A 175 15.49 9.90 -0.75
N TRP A 176 15.01 9.03 -1.65
CA TRP A 176 13.58 8.83 -1.87
C TRP A 176 12.88 8.23 -0.64
N ALA A 177 13.38 7.11 -0.10
CA ALA A 177 12.79 6.47 1.09
C ALA A 177 12.78 7.40 2.30
N GLN A 178 13.83 8.21 2.48
CA GLN A 178 13.88 9.25 3.50
C GLN A 178 12.81 10.33 3.27
N ALA A 179 12.64 10.78 2.04
CA ALA A 179 11.61 11.78 1.72
C ALA A 179 10.20 11.23 1.95
N VAL A 180 9.92 9.99 1.53
CA VAL A 180 8.60 9.36 1.74
C VAL A 180 8.33 9.17 3.23
N SER A 181 9.27 8.59 3.99
CA SER A 181 9.09 8.31 5.42
C SER A 181 8.97 9.57 6.30
N THR A 182 9.40 10.74 5.81
CA THR A 182 9.27 12.01 6.53
C THR A 182 8.23 12.96 5.95
N GLN A 183 7.58 12.59 4.85
CA GLN A 183 6.49 13.37 4.26
C GLN A 183 5.29 13.41 5.22
N PRO A 184 4.86 14.60 5.68
CA PRO A 184 3.67 14.72 6.50
C PRO A 184 2.42 14.30 5.72
N CYS A 185 1.58 13.47 6.34
CA CYS A 185 0.27 13.12 5.81
C CYS A 185 -0.68 12.85 6.98
N ASP A 186 -1.92 13.32 6.86
CA ASP A 186 -2.95 13.20 7.91
C ASP A 186 -3.79 11.92 7.69
N ASP A 187 -3.12 10.77 7.80
CA ASP A 187 -3.72 9.45 7.61
C ASP A 187 -3.54 8.53 8.84
N GLY A 188 -3.10 9.09 9.97
CA GLY A 188 -2.91 8.32 11.21
C GLY A 188 -1.72 7.37 11.21
N VAL A 189 -0.90 7.34 10.16
CA VAL A 189 0.32 6.52 10.06
C VAL A 189 1.56 7.38 10.29
N LEU A 190 2.44 6.92 11.19
CA LEU A 190 3.69 7.61 11.51
C LEU A 190 4.88 6.73 11.14
N PHE A 191 5.52 7.01 10.01
CA PHE A 191 6.74 6.32 9.60
C PHE A 191 7.92 6.75 10.48
N THR A 192 8.75 5.79 10.86
CA THR A 192 10.11 6.04 11.34
C THR A 192 10.92 6.58 10.16
N ALA A 193 11.71 7.64 10.39
CA ALA A 193 12.54 8.20 9.33
C ALA A 193 13.53 7.14 8.82
N PHE A 194 13.64 6.97 7.50
CA PHE A 194 14.47 5.93 6.89
C PHE A 194 15.92 5.96 7.40
N ALA A 195 16.49 7.16 7.58
CA ALA A 195 17.85 7.36 8.09
C ALA A 195 18.11 6.75 9.49
N GLU A 196 17.08 6.46 10.29
CA GLU A 196 17.24 5.80 11.59
C GLU A 196 17.59 4.31 11.46
N ASN A 197 17.27 3.69 10.33
CA ASN A 197 17.60 2.30 10.03
C ASN A 197 17.83 2.09 8.52
N ALA A 198 18.66 2.94 7.93
CA ALA A 198 18.90 2.90 6.49
C ALA A 198 19.80 1.72 6.14
N PHE A 199 19.29 0.80 5.34
CA PHE A 199 20.05 -0.27 4.72
C PHE A 199 19.40 -0.69 3.41
N TRP A 200 20.16 -1.37 2.56
CA TRP A 200 19.68 -1.98 1.33
C TRP A 200 20.32 -3.35 1.22
N ARG A 201 19.51 -4.37 0.90
CA ARG A 201 19.95 -5.75 0.73
C ARG A 201 19.76 -6.14 -0.72
N ASN A 202 20.82 -6.56 -1.40
CA ASN A 202 20.69 -7.19 -2.72
C ASN A 202 19.88 -8.47 -2.56
N VAL A 203 18.85 -8.62 -3.39
CA VAL A 203 18.05 -9.83 -3.45
C VAL A 203 18.66 -10.72 -4.53
N ASP A 204 19.44 -11.71 -4.11
CA ASP A 204 19.90 -12.77 -5.00
C ASP A 204 18.73 -13.74 -5.23
N TYR A 205 17.80 -13.39 -6.11
CA TYR A 205 16.97 -14.42 -6.72
C TYR A 205 17.94 -15.34 -7.46
N ALA A 206 17.92 -16.64 -7.18
CA ALA A 206 18.93 -17.63 -7.61
C ALA A 206 19.01 -17.90 -9.14
N MET A 207 18.80 -16.88 -9.97
CA MET A 207 18.79 -16.87 -11.42
C MET A 207 19.81 -15.81 -11.86
N SER A 208 20.72 -16.18 -12.77
CA SER A 208 21.94 -15.43 -13.07
C SER A 208 21.72 -14.02 -13.65
N ASP A 209 20.50 -13.64 -14.00
CA ASP A 209 20.22 -12.44 -14.79
C ASP A 209 18.84 -11.80 -14.47
N ASP A 210 18.22 -12.07 -13.31
CA ASP A 210 17.04 -11.30 -12.88
C ASP A 210 17.46 -9.85 -12.60
N PHE A 211 16.61 -8.87 -12.92
CA PHE A 211 17.01 -7.46 -12.85
C PHE A 211 17.53 -7.11 -11.46
N PRO A 212 18.61 -6.31 -11.35
CA PRO A 212 19.15 -5.90 -10.07
C PRO A 212 18.02 -5.38 -9.18
N THR A 213 17.71 -6.16 -8.14
CA THR A 213 16.63 -5.88 -7.22
C THR A 213 17.22 -5.79 -5.84
N THR A 214 16.94 -4.66 -5.19
CA THR A 214 17.32 -4.44 -3.81
C THR A 214 16.07 -4.33 -2.96
N ASN A 215 16.22 -4.72 -1.71
CA ASN A 215 15.17 -4.74 -0.73
C ASN A 215 15.55 -3.90 0.49
N THR A 216 14.55 -3.31 1.15
CA THR A 216 14.69 -2.69 2.47
C THR A 216 13.46 -2.95 3.32
N ASP A 217 13.63 -2.82 4.64
CA ASP A 217 12.51 -2.76 5.57
C ASP A 217 12.17 -1.30 5.90
N LEU A 218 10.90 -1.02 6.12
CA LEU A 218 10.38 0.25 6.62
C LEU A 218 9.55 -0.03 7.87
N THR A 219 9.60 0.87 8.85
CA THR A 219 8.79 0.74 10.07
C THR A 219 7.88 1.94 10.22
N CYS A 220 6.65 1.71 10.65
CA CYS A 220 5.72 2.78 11.05
C CYS A 220 4.92 2.40 12.30
N GLN A 221 4.22 3.39 12.85
CA GLN A 221 3.25 3.20 13.89
C GLN A 221 1.84 3.54 13.41
N ILE A 222 0.88 2.68 13.73
CA ILE A 222 -0.55 2.90 13.54
C ILE A 222 -1.22 2.62 14.88
N ASN A 223 -1.92 3.60 15.44
CA ASN A 223 -2.52 3.50 16.79
C ASN A 223 -1.58 3.02 17.90
N GLY A 224 -0.28 3.29 17.78
CA GLY A 224 0.73 2.87 18.75
C GLY A 224 1.24 1.42 18.59
N GLN A 225 0.74 0.68 17.59
CA GLN A 225 1.32 -0.60 17.17
C GLN A 225 2.39 -0.36 16.11
N TYR A 226 3.52 -1.07 16.24
CA TYR A 226 4.57 -1.06 15.23
C TYR A 226 4.22 -2.02 14.09
N VAL A 227 4.47 -1.58 12.87
CA VAL A 227 4.27 -2.34 11.64
C VAL A 227 5.55 -2.24 10.83
N ASP A 228 6.06 -3.40 10.43
CA ASP A 228 7.18 -3.50 9.50
C ASP A 228 6.65 -3.83 8.10
N LEU A 229 7.22 -3.15 7.11
CA LEU A 229 6.94 -3.31 5.70
C LEU A 229 8.21 -3.70 4.97
N GLU A 230 8.05 -4.58 4.00
CA GLU A 230 9.08 -4.93 3.04
C GLU A 230 8.85 -4.14 1.74
N MET A 231 9.94 -3.65 1.14
CA MET A 231 9.91 -2.93 -0.12
C MET A 231 11.00 -3.43 -1.06
N ASP A 232 10.57 -3.89 -2.23
CA ASP A 232 11.42 -4.34 -3.32
C ASP A 232 11.51 -3.29 -4.42
N ILE A 233 12.73 -3.04 -4.90
CA ILE A 233 13.00 -2.07 -5.95
C ILE A 233 13.93 -2.67 -6.99
N SER A 234 13.42 -2.80 -8.21
CA SER A 234 14.23 -3.14 -9.37
C SER A 234 14.85 -1.87 -9.96
N PHE A 235 16.08 -1.94 -10.46
CA PHE A 235 16.76 -0.79 -11.08
C PHE A 235 17.56 -1.23 -12.32
N ASN A 236 17.94 -0.27 -13.16
CA ASN A 236 18.60 -0.51 -14.46
C ASN A 236 17.82 -1.40 -15.45
N LEU A 237 16.54 -1.66 -15.16
CA LEU A 237 15.61 -2.39 -16.00
C LEU A 237 15.31 -1.60 -17.29
N PRO A 238 15.48 -2.19 -18.49
CA PRO A 238 14.98 -1.61 -19.72
C PRO A 238 13.46 -1.47 -19.68
N ILE A 239 12.96 -0.24 -19.86
CA ILE A 239 11.52 0.06 -19.88
C ILE A 239 11.14 0.47 -21.31
N PRO A 240 10.68 -0.46 -22.16
CA PRO A 240 10.42 -0.19 -23.58
C PRO A 240 9.16 0.64 -23.83
N LEU A 241 8.26 0.71 -22.84
CA LEU A 241 7.02 1.48 -22.90
C LEU A 241 7.06 2.61 -21.87
N PRO A 242 6.69 3.85 -22.24
CA PRO A 242 6.71 4.96 -21.30
C PRO A 242 5.78 4.71 -20.11
N PRO A 243 6.16 5.05 -18.87
CA PRO A 243 5.28 4.93 -17.72
C PRO A 243 3.99 5.73 -17.91
N GLU A 244 2.89 5.23 -17.35
CA GLU A 244 1.58 5.87 -17.44
C GLU A 244 1.07 6.28 -16.05
N PRO A 245 0.37 7.41 -15.92
CA PRO A 245 -0.26 7.78 -14.66
C PRO A 245 -1.41 6.82 -14.35
N VAL A 246 -1.52 6.39 -13.09
CA VAL A 246 -2.60 5.52 -12.63
C VAL A 246 -3.33 6.15 -11.45
N ARG A 247 -4.66 5.98 -11.42
CA ARG A 247 -5.47 6.33 -10.26
C ARG A 247 -5.47 5.14 -9.30
N VAL A 248 -4.89 5.33 -8.12
CA VAL A 248 -4.81 4.31 -7.06
C VAL A 248 -5.94 4.55 -6.07
N ALA A 249 -6.90 3.64 -6.04
CA ALA A 249 -7.93 3.58 -5.01
C ALA A 249 -7.46 2.74 -3.83
N THR A 250 -7.71 3.25 -2.62
CA THR A 250 -7.41 2.63 -1.32
C THR A 250 -8.67 2.58 -0.48
N ALA A 251 -8.62 1.95 0.70
CA ALA A 251 -9.75 2.01 1.64
C ALA A 251 -9.99 3.44 2.15
N TRP A 252 -8.90 4.20 2.31
CA TRP A 252 -8.92 5.53 2.90
C TRP A 252 -9.29 6.63 1.88
N ASP A 253 -8.73 6.56 0.69
CA ASP A 253 -8.79 7.64 -0.30
C ASP A 253 -8.50 7.19 -1.73
N THR A 254 -8.31 8.16 -2.61
CA THR A 254 -7.86 7.92 -3.98
C THR A 254 -6.88 9.01 -4.39
N PHE A 255 -5.77 8.61 -4.99
CA PHE A 255 -4.73 9.52 -5.47
C PHE A 255 -4.19 9.07 -6.83
N THR A 256 -3.46 9.96 -7.51
CA THR A 256 -2.77 9.62 -8.77
C THR A 256 -1.32 9.31 -8.48
N PHE A 257 -0.81 8.21 -9.02
CA PHE A 257 0.61 7.92 -9.08
C PHE A 257 1.09 8.19 -10.50
N GLU A 258 1.94 9.20 -10.69
CA GLU A 258 2.28 9.76 -12.02
C GLU A 258 3.00 8.77 -12.95
N ARG A 259 3.66 7.76 -12.39
CA ARG A 259 4.39 6.74 -13.14
C ARG A 259 4.07 5.36 -12.59
N ALA A 260 3.31 4.60 -13.35
CA ALA A 260 3.06 3.19 -13.14
C ALA A 260 3.46 2.40 -14.39
N VAL A 261 3.74 1.12 -14.19
CA VAL A 261 4.04 0.20 -15.28
C VAL A 261 2.82 0.12 -16.22
N PRO A 262 2.99 0.37 -17.54
CA PRO A 262 1.90 0.24 -18.50
C PRO A 262 1.33 -1.18 -18.53
N LEU A 263 0.02 -1.31 -18.78
CA LEU A 263 -0.67 -2.60 -18.78
C LEU A 263 0.02 -3.69 -19.62
N PRO A 264 0.51 -3.42 -20.86
CA PRO A 264 1.21 -4.44 -21.65
C PRO A 264 2.44 -5.02 -20.94
N LEU A 265 3.20 -4.16 -20.26
CA LEU A 265 4.42 -4.56 -19.57
C LEU A 265 4.10 -5.34 -18.27
N GLN A 266 3.02 -4.98 -17.56
CA GLN A 266 2.52 -5.76 -16.42
C GLN A 266 2.14 -7.20 -16.83
N ILE A 267 1.45 -7.35 -17.97
CA ILE A 267 1.06 -8.66 -18.51
C ILE A 267 2.31 -9.44 -18.93
N ALA A 268 3.22 -8.80 -19.67
CA ALA A 268 4.47 -9.42 -20.11
C ALA A 268 5.29 -9.98 -18.94
N TRP A 269 5.51 -9.20 -17.88
CA TRP A 269 6.29 -9.65 -16.71
C TRP A 269 5.62 -10.81 -15.95
N LYS A 270 4.28 -10.83 -15.86
CA LYS A 270 3.57 -11.96 -15.24
C LYS A 270 3.61 -13.22 -16.10
N LEU A 271 3.53 -13.09 -17.42
CA LEU A 271 3.70 -14.20 -18.35
C LEU A 271 5.14 -14.74 -18.29
N HIS A 272 6.13 -13.84 -18.29
CA HIS A 272 7.53 -14.19 -18.11
C HIS A 272 7.75 -14.97 -16.82
N GLN A 273 7.20 -14.49 -15.69
CA GLN A 273 7.34 -15.24 -14.45
C GLN A 273 6.63 -16.60 -14.51
N THR A 274 5.50 -16.71 -15.19
CA THR A 274 4.84 -18.00 -15.35
C THR A 274 5.74 -19.03 -16.07
N LEU A 275 6.67 -18.56 -16.91
CA LEU A 275 7.68 -19.41 -17.56
C LEU A 275 8.84 -19.75 -16.62
N THR A 276 9.40 -18.78 -15.90
CA THR A 276 10.63 -18.95 -15.08
C THR A 276 10.33 -19.55 -13.71
N ARG A 277 9.23 -19.14 -13.08
CA ARG A 277 8.76 -19.61 -11.77
C ARG A 277 7.23 -19.62 -11.77
N PRO A 278 6.59 -20.73 -12.19
CA PRO A 278 5.15 -20.84 -12.26
C PRO A 278 4.47 -20.53 -10.92
N ARG A 279 3.55 -19.55 -10.90
CA ARG A 279 2.77 -19.16 -9.70
C ARG A 279 1.29 -19.00 -10.06
N PHE A 280 0.41 -19.59 -9.26
CA PHE A 280 -1.04 -19.47 -9.48
C PHE A 280 -1.57 -18.04 -9.36
N LYS A 281 -0.97 -17.22 -8.48
CA LYS A 281 -1.33 -15.80 -8.36
C LYS A 281 -1.17 -15.04 -9.68
N ASP A 282 -0.15 -15.37 -10.48
CA ASP A 282 0.08 -14.66 -11.74
C ASP A 282 -0.96 -15.06 -12.79
N LEU A 283 -1.35 -16.35 -12.86
CA LEU A 283 -2.45 -16.77 -13.74
C LEU A 283 -3.78 -16.11 -13.36
N TYR A 284 -4.04 -15.98 -12.06
CA TYR A 284 -5.24 -15.32 -11.56
C TYR A 284 -5.23 -13.84 -11.93
N ASP A 285 -4.14 -13.12 -11.62
CA ASP A 285 -3.93 -11.71 -11.98
C ASP A 285 -4.06 -11.49 -13.51
N LEU A 286 -3.46 -12.36 -14.33
CA LEU A 286 -3.52 -12.27 -15.80
C LEU A 286 -4.94 -12.35 -16.34
N GLY A 287 -5.82 -13.13 -15.70
CA GLY A 287 -7.23 -13.19 -16.08
C GLY A 287 -7.90 -11.82 -16.05
N PHE A 288 -7.61 -10.97 -15.07
CA PHE A 288 -8.16 -9.61 -14.97
C PHE A 288 -7.41 -8.60 -15.83
N LEU A 289 -6.08 -8.68 -15.86
CA LEU A 289 -5.26 -7.74 -16.64
C LEU A 289 -5.53 -7.87 -18.14
N MET A 290 -5.63 -9.09 -18.67
CA MET A 290 -5.89 -9.31 -20.10
C MET A 290 -7.27 -8.80 -20.53
N GLN A 291 -8.29 -8.90 -19.67
CA GLN A 291 -9.62 -8.33 -19.94
C GLN A 291 -9.62 -6.80 -20.05
N SER A 292 -8.58 -6.15 -19.51
CA SER A 292 -8.45 -4.70 -19.51
C SER A 292 -7.75 -4.16 -20.76
N ILE A 293 -7.31 -5.05 -21.65
CA ILE A 293 -6.79 -4.69 -22.97
C ILE A 293 -7.93 -4.13 -23.82
N SER A 294 -7.68 -2.98 -24.44
CA SER A 294 -8.68 -2.23 -25.20
C SER A 294 -8.37 -2.14 -26.69
N HIS A 295 -7.13 -2.44 -27.10
CA HIS A 295 -6.68 -2.33 -28.48
C HIS A 295 -5.66 -3.42 -28.83
N ASP A 296 -5.69 -3.92 -30.07
CA ASP A 296 -4.76 -4.96 -30.57
C ASP A 296 -3.28 -4.54 -30.44
N GLU A 297 -2.98 -3.25 -30.54
CA GLU A 297 -1.63 -2.71 -30.35
C GLU A 297 -1.04 -3.08 -28.98
N GLN A 298 -1.86 -3.07 -27.92
CA GLN A 298 -1.41 -3.44 -26.58
C GLN A 298 -1.02 -4.93 -26.48
N ILE A 299 -1.68 -5.79 -27.26
CA ILE A 299 -1.32 -7.22 -27.38
C ILE A 299 0.05 -7.34 -28.05
N THR A 300 0.25 -6.64 -29.18
CA THR A 300 1.55 -6.63 -29.88
C THR A 300 2.67 -6.11 -28.99
N GLN A 301 2.44 -5.01 -28.26
CA GLN A 301 3.39 -4.47 -27.28
C GLN A 301 3.70 -5.47 -26.16
N THR A 302 2.68 -6.20 -25.69
CA THR A 302 2.86 -7.26 -24.67
C THR A 302 3.75 -8.38 -25.20
N PHE A 303 3.53 -8.84 -26.43
CA PHE A 303 4.35 -9.90 -27.02
C PHE A 303 5.78 -9.45 -27.27
N ALA A 304 5.99 -8.23 -27.79
CA ALA A 304 7.32 -7.67 -27.97
C ALA A 304 8.08 -7.61 -26.63
N ALA A 305 7.47 -7.03 -25.60
CA ALA A 305 8.07 -6.98 -24.27
C ALA A 305 8.35 -8.38 -23.69
N LEU A 306 7.43 -9.33 -23.84
CA LEU A 306 7.63 -10.70 -23.37
C LEU A 306 8.79 -11.41 -24.10
N ILE A 307 8.93 -11.19 -25.40
CA ILE A 307 10.01 -11.76 -26.21
C ILE A 307 11.34 -11.18 -25.74
N ASP A 308 11.45 -9.86 -25.62
CA ASP A 308 12.69 -9.19 -25.18
C ASP A 308 13.15 -9.71 -23.80
N GLU A 309 12.22 -9.83 -22.84
CA GLU A 309 12.47 -10.37 -21.50
C GLU A 309 12.92 -11.84 -21.56
N CYS A 310 12.22 -12.66 -22.35
CA CYS A 310 12.58 -14.07 -22.51
C CYS A 310 13.93 -14.28 -23.22
N GLU A 311 14.28 -13.41 -24.18
CA GLU A 311 15.57 -13.46 -24.87
C GLU A 311 16.72 -13.13 -23.92
N HIS A 312 16.53 -12.19 -23.00
CA HIS A 312 17.49 -11.89 -21.93
C HIS A 312 17.80 -13.14 -21.09
N ASP A 313 16.76 -13.88 -20.71
CA ASP A 313 16.84 -15.10 -19.90
C ASP A 313 17.17 -16.37 -20.71
N ASN A 314 17.50 -16.24 -22.01
CA ASN A 314 17.77 -17.36 -22.94
C ASN A 314 16.61 -18.38 -23.03
N ILE A 315 15.37 -17.94 -22.82
CA ILE A 315 14.17 -18.77 -22.92
C ILE A 315 13.80 -18.94 -24.40
N GLN A 316 13.80 -20.19 -24.86
CA GLN A 316 13.47 -20.53 -26.25
C GLN A 316 12.02 -20.18 -26.61
N ARG A 317 11.81 -19.68 -27.84
CA ARG A 317 10.51 -19.21 -28.32
C ARG A 317 9.42 -20.29 -28.29
N GLU A 318 9.79 -21.55 -28.48
CA GLU A 318 8.90 -22.70 -28.36
C GLU A 318 8.35 -22.85 -26.93
N ARG A 319 9.16 -22.53 -25.92
CA ARG A 319 8.72 -22.57 -24.52
C ARG A 319 7.73 -21.44 -24.23
N ILE A 320 7.94 -20.26 -24.79
CA ILE A 320 7.00 -19.12 -24.69
C ILE A 320 5.63 -19.51 -25.29
N ALA A 321 5.64 -20.23 -26.42
CA ALA A 321 4.41 -20.68 -27.09
C ALA A 321 3.51 -21.57 -26.20
N HIS A 322 4.04 -22.23 -25.16
CA HIS A 322 3.25 -23.00 -24.20
C HIS A 322 2.26 -22.16 -23.39
N LEU A 323 2.52 -20.85 -23.24
CA LEU A 323 1.55 -19.92 -22.64
C LEU A 323 0.28 -19.79 -23.48
N PHE A 324 0.36 -20.00 -24.80
CA PHE A 324 -0.69 -19.63 -25.75
C PHE A 324 -1.33 -20.79 -26.50
N ASN A 325 -0.82 -22.02 -26.31
CA ASN A 325 -1.24 -23.21 -27.07
C ASN A 325 -2.11 -24.18 -26.25
N GLY A 326 -2.67 -23.72 -25.12
CA GLY A 326 -3.51 -24.52 -24.22
C GLY A 326 -2.72 -25.52 -23.35
N GLN A 327 -1.39 -25.43 -23.31
CA GLN A 327 -0.53 -26.33 -22.52
C GLN A 327 0.02 -25.67 -21.24
N ILE A 328 -0.64 -24.66 -20.70
CA ILE A 328 -0.17 -23.94 -19.50
C ILE A 328 0.09 -24.87 -18.31
N ALA A 329 -0.73 -25.91 -18.15
CA ALA A 329 -0.59 -26.91 -17.08
C ALA A 329 0.75 -27.68 -17.16
N ALA A 330 1.37 -27.76 -18.33
CA ALA A 330 2.68 -28.39 -18.52
C ALA A 330 3.82 -27.56 -17.92
N LEU A 331 3.68 -26.23 -17.82
CA LEU A 331 4.67 -25.36 -17.17
C LEU A 331 4.74 -25.62 -15.65
N PHE A 332 3.65 -26.14 -15.06
CA PHE A 332 3.57 -26.49 -13.65
C PHE A 332 3.97 -27.95 -13.36
N GLN A 333 4.66 -28.63 -14.28
CA GLN A 333 5.23 -29.98 -14.04
C GLN A 333 6.72 -29.84 -13.65
N PRO A 334 7.23 -30.55 -12.63
CA PRO A 334 6.61 -31.59 -11.81
C PRO A 334 6.00 -31.07 -10.49
N LEU A 335 5.60 -29.79 -10.43
CA LEU A 335 5.11 -29.19 -9.19
C LEU A 335 3.91 -29.96 -8.64
N ASP A 336 3.90 -30.14 -7.32
CA ASP A 336 2.73 -30.59 -6.58
C ASP A 336 1.68 -29.45 -6.61
N LYS A 337 0.71 -29.59 -7.52
CA LYS A 337 -0.27 -28.53 -7.79
C LYS A 337 -1.20 -28.34 -6.61
N GLU A 338 -1.56 -29.41 -5.92
CA GLU A 338 -2.33 -29.37 -4.69
C GLU A 338 -1.62 -28.53 -3.63
N GLN A 339 -0.33 -28.79 -3.37
CA GLN A 339 0.44 -28.00 -2.39
C GLN A 339 0.55 -26.52 -2.78
N TYR A 340 0.80 -26.23 -4.06
CA TYR A 340 0.86 -24.84 -4.55
C TYR A 340 -0.50 -24.14 -4.46
N TRP A 341 -1.59 -24.87 -4.69
CA TRP A 341 -2.94 -24.37 -4.60
C TRP A 341 -3.31 -24.03 -3.16
N GLU A 342 -2.98 -24.92 -2.23
CA GLU A 342 -3.15 -24.67 -0.79
C GLU A 342 -2.35 -23.46 -0.33
N THR A 343 -1.08 -23.34 -0.77
CA THR A 343 -0.23 -22.17 -0.46
C THR A 343 -0.84 -20.88 -1.02
N PHE A 344 -1.33 -20.92 -2.25
CA PHE A 344 -2.01 -19.79 -2.88
C PHE A 344 -3.26 -19.38 -2.12
N ILE A 345 -4.14 -20.30 -1.76
CA ILE A 345 -5.35 -20.01 -0.96
C ILE A 345 -4.98 -19.46 0.42
N HIS A 346 -3.98 -20.06 1.07
CA HIS A 346 -3.55 -19.61 2.39
C HIS A 346 -3.03 -18.17 2.35
N GLN A 347 -2.30 -17.79 1.29
CA GLN A 347 -1.71 -16.46 1.18
C GLN A 347 -2.68 -15.40 0.66
N TYR A 348 -3.55 -15.74 -0.29
CA TYR A 348 -4.39 -14.77 -1.01
C TYR A 348 -5.89 -14.94 -0.76
N GLY A 349 -6.29 -15.93 0.03
CA GLY A 349 -7.68 -16.33 0.18
C GLY A 349 -8.18 -17.19 -0.99
N MET A 350 -9.36 -17.79 -0.83
CA MET A 350 -10.02 -18.48 -1.93
C MET A 350 -10.54 -17.45 -2.93
N PRO A 351 -10.13 -17.50 -4.20
CA PRO A 351 -10.69 -16.59 -5.20
C PRO A 351 -12.19 -16.85 -5.40
N SER A 352 -12.95 -15.78 -5.57
CA SER A 352 -14.39 -15.88 -5.85
C SER A 352 -14.66 -16.63 -7.17
N GLN A 353 -13.79 -16.44 -8.17
CA GLN A 353 -14.04 -16.91 -9.54
C GLN A 353 -13.56 -18.34 -9.82
N VAL A 354 -12.67 -18.88 -8.98
CA VAL A 354 -12.06 -20.20 -9.17
C VAL A 354 -11.96 -20.94 -7.84
N GLN A 355 -12.38 -22.21 -7.81
CA GLN A 355 -12.43 -23.05 -6.59
C GLN A 355 -11.41 -24.20 -6.61
N SER A 356 -10.62 -24.32 -7.67
CA SER A 356 -9.54 -25.31 -7.78
C SER A 356 -8.46 -24.85 -8.76
N TRP A 357 -7.26 -25.42 -8.66
CA TRP A 357 -6.18 -25.15 -9.62
C TRP A 357 -6.57 -25.51 -11.06
N ALA A 358 -7.42 -26.52 -11.26
CA ALA A 358 -7.89 -26.92 -12.59
C ALA A 358 -8.79 -25.83 -13.20
N GLN A 359 -9.72 -25.30 -12.40
CA GLN A 359 -10.55 -24.16 -12.81
C GLN A 359 -9.73 -22.89 -13.04
N LEU A 360 -8.61 -22.69 -12.33
CA LEU A 360 -7.71 -21.57 -12.59
C LEU A 360 -7.07 -21.66 -13.99
N PHE A 361 -6.71 -22.85 -14.46
CA PHE A 361 -6.20 -23.01 -15.84
C PHE A 361 -7.29 -22.75 -16.88
N GLU A 362 -8.51 -23.23 -16.65
CA GLU A 362 -9.67 -22.93 -17.52
C GLU A 362 -9.99 -21.44 -17.53
N TRP A 363 -9.94 -20.79 -16.37
CA TRP A 363 -10.11 -19.35 -16.21
C TRP A 363 -9.08 -18.57 -17.01
N TYR A 364 -7.80 -18.89 -16.85
CA TYR A 364 -6.73 -18.27 -17.62
C TYR A 364 -6.97 -18.43 -19.12
N GLU A 365 -7.26 -19.66 -19.58
CA GLU A 365 -7.45 -19.95 -20.99
C GLU A 365 -8.64 -19.18 -21.59
N HIS A 366 -9.76 -19.13 -20.87
CA HIS A 366 -10.94 -18.39 -21.29
C HIS A 366 -10.64 -16.89 -21.50
N HIS A 367 -10.00 -16.25 -20.52
CA HIS A 367 -9.73 -14.81 -20.57
C HIS A 367 -8.61 -14.46 -21.55
N ARG A 368 -7.57 -15.29 -21.62
CA ARG A 368 -6.49 -15.17 -22.61
C ARG A 368 -7.06 -15.20 -24.03
N MET A 369 -7.89 -16.19 -24.35
CA MET A 369 -8.51 -16.31 -25.67
C MET A 369 -9.51 -15.18 -25.94
N GLY A 370 -10.33 -14.82 -24.95
CA GLY A 370 -11.29 -13.71 -25.06
C GLY A 370 -10.63 -12.36 -25.31
N ALA A 371 -9.44 -12.14 -24.76
CA ALA A 371 -8.64 -10.94 -24.95
C ALA A 371 -7.73 -10.98 -26.20
N GLY A 372 -7.80 -12.03 -27.03
CA GLY A 372 -7.05 -12.10 -28.29
C GLY A 372 -5.60 -12.59 -28.19
N PHE A 373 -5.13 -13.00 -27.01
CA PHE A 373 -3.78 -13.52 -26.79
C PHE A 373 -3.62 -14.96 -27.32
N SER A 374 -3.79 -15.20 -28.61
CA SER A 374 -3.72 -16.52 -29.22
C SER A 374 -2.31 -16.93 -29.65
N LEU A 375 -2.06 -18.24 -29.85
CA LEU A 375 -0.81 -18.72 -30.43
C LEU A 375 -0.55 -18.11 -31.82
N ALA A 376 -1.59 -17.97 -32.64
CA ALA A 376 -1.47 -17.37 -33.97
C ALA A 376 -1.05 -15.89 -33.88
N ALA A 377 -1.59 -15.14 -32.91
CA ALA A 377 -1.20 -13.76 -32.66
C ALA A 377 0.25 -13.65 -32.19
N PHE A 378 0.68 -14.54 -31.28
CA PHE A 378 2.08 -14.59 -30.82
C PHE A 378 3.07 -14.96 -31.93
N GLN A 379 2.68 -15.83 -32.87
CA GLN A 379 3.52 -16.21 -34.00
C GLN A 379 3.61 -15.12 -35.08
N ALA A 380 2.63 -14.22 -35.12
CA ALA A 380 2.59 -13.09 -36.05
C ALA A 380 3.35 -11.86 -35.53
N ALA A 381 3.53 -11.74 -34.21
CA ALA A 381 4.44 -10.80 -33.57
C ALA A 381 5.90 -11.25 -33.77
#